data_AF-A0A3M1CZA0-F1
#
_entry.id   AF-A0A3M1CZA0-F1
#
_cell.length_a   1.000
_cell.length_b   1.000
_cell.length_c   1.000
_cell.angle_alpha   90.00
_cell.angle_beta   90.00
_cell.angle_gamma   90.00
#
_symmetry.space_group_name_H-M   'P 1'
#
loop_
_entity.id
_entity.type
_entity.pdbx_description
1 polymer ?
#
loop_
_entity_poly.entity_id
_entity_poly.type
_entity_poly.pdbx_seq_one_letter_code
_entity_poly.pdbx_strand_id
1 'polypeptide(L)'
;MVRPSVAARILCQGEQVGAATQRLALVNLVEDVPGKLLGQFLSWHSRVGFFSLDGRVDYLESLATVEIPCLIIGADSDRLAPPESVEPAYEKLAAQDKQIRILGSERGDDGDYGHGDLLLGRMAPQEVFPMLVEWLERRATPFSENQSGDEA
;
A
#
# COMPACT_ATOMS: atom_id res chain seq x y z
N MET A 1 18.97 -21.86 12.21
CA MET A 1 18.48 -20.61 11.58
C MET A 1 17.66 -20.99 10.36
N VAL A 2 16.35 -20.73 10.38
CA VAL A 2 15.44 -21.07 9.27
C VAL A 2 15.59 -20.00 8.19
N ARG A 3 15.89 -20.41 6.96
CA ARG A 3 15.96 -19.46 5.83
C ARG A 3 14.54 -18.96 5.50
N PRO A 4 14.34 -17.65 5.31
CA PRO A 4 13.05 -17.12 4.87
C PRO A 4 12.69 -17.66 3.48
N SER A 5 11.38 -17.84 3.24
CA SER A 5 10.87 -18.26 1.94
C SER A 5 11.15 -17.19 0.87
N VAL A 6 11.10 -17.59 -0.41
CA VAL A 6 11.25 -16.64 -1.53
C VAL A 6 10.18 -15.54 -1.46
N ALA A 7 8.93 -15.89 -1.16
CA ALA A 7 7.84 -14.94 -0.99
C ALA A 7 8.14 -13.93 0.14
N ALA A 8 8.63 -14.39 1.29
CA ALA A 8 8.99 -13.51 2.40
C ALA A 8 10.13 -12.54 2.02
N ARG A 9 11.07 -12.94 1.17
CA ARG A 9 12.16 -12.07 0.69
C ARG A 9 11.72 -11.07 -0.39
N ILE A 10 10.60 -11.31 -1.06
CA ILE A 10 10.02 -10.38 -2.03
C ILE A 10 9.14 -9.38 -1.32
N LEU A 11 8.33 -9.84 -0.36
CA LEU A 11 7.36 -9.02 0.34
C LEU A 11 7.97 -8.23 1.50
N CYS A 12 8.93 -8.79 2.22
CA CYS A 12 9.46 -8.18 3.44
C CYS A 12 10.95 -7.90 3.29
N GLN A 13 11.37 -6.81 3.90
CA GLN A 13 12.75 -6.36 3.98
C GLN A 13 13.31 -6.65 5.38
N GLY A 14 14.49 -7.28 5.39
CA GLY A 14 15.16 -7.66 6.62
C GLY A 14 14.31 -8.54 7.55
N GLU A 15 14.35 -8.21 8.84
CA GLU A 15 13.57 -8.92 9.87
C GLU A 15 12.31 -8.16 10.31
N GLN A 16 11.86 -7.11 9.60
CA GLN A 16 10.72 -6.27 10.01
C GLN A 16 9.46 -7.10 10.34
N VAL A 17 9.15 -8.13 9.55
CA VAL A 17 8.05 -9.07 9.84
C VAL A 17 8.59 -10.35 10.49
N GLY A 18 8.27 -10.55 11.77
CA GLY A 18 8.65 -11.76 12.50
C GLY A 18 7.91 -13.01 12.03
N ALA A 19 8.49 -14.19 12.24
CA ALA A 19 7.94 -15.47 11.77
C ALA A 19 6.53 -15.78 12.30
N ALA A 20 6.17 -15.31 13.51
CA ALA A 20 4.82 -15.45 14.04
C ALA A 20 3.81 -14.61 13.24
N THR A 21 4.15 -13.34 12.98
CA THR A 21 3.35 -12.44 12.13
C THR A 21 3.22 -12.96 10.72
N GLN A 22 4.30 -13.48 10.12
CA GLN A 22 4.25 -14.12 8.80
C GLN A 22 3.27 -15.31 8.77
N ARG A 23 3.31 -16.18 9.79
CA ARG A 23 2.37 -17.30 9.91
C ARG A 23 0.93 -16.82 10.04
N LEU A 24 0.68 -15.79 10.84
CA LEU A 24 -0.66 -15.20 10.97
C LEU A 24 -1.14 -14.60 9.64
N ALA A 25 -0.26 -13.89 8.92
CA ALA A 25 -0.58 -13.32 7.61
C ALA A 25 -0.91 -14.41 6.58
N LEU A 26 -0.17 -15.52 6.57
CA LEU A 26 -0.47 -16.65 5.70
C LEU A 26 -1.82 -17.33 6.00
N VAL A 27 -2.35 -17.17 7.21
CA VAL A 27 -3.65 -17.75 7.61
C VAL A 27 -4.81 -16.76 7.44
N ASN A 28 -4.56 -15.47 7.66
CA ASN A 28 -5.63 -14.46 7.77
C ASN A 28 -5.62 -13.38 6.69
N LEU A 29 -4.53 -13.25 5.91
CA LEU A 29 -4.37 -12.18 4.92
C LEU A 29 -4.21 -12.73 3.50
N VAL A 30 -3.48 -13.83 3.34
CA VAL A 30 -3.22 -14.39 2.01
C VAL A 30 -4.39 -15.29 1.59
N GLU A 31 -4.94 -14.99 0.42
CA GLU A 31 -6.00 -15.76 -0.22
C GLU A 31 -5.51 -16.43 -1.50
N ASP A 32 -6.26 -17.44 -1.96
CA ASP A 32 -6.02 -18.08 -3.25
C ASP A 32 -6.26 -17.08 -4.39
N VAL A 33 -5.20 -16.71 -5.10
CA VAL A 33 -5.27 -15.81 -6.26
C VAL A 33 -5.59 -16.63 -7.52
N PRO A 34 -6.72 -16.38 -8.20
CA PRO A 34 -7.03 -17.03 -9.47
C PRO A 34 -5.90 -16.84 -10.50
N GLY A 35 -5.56 -17.91 -11.22
CA GLY A 35 -4.47 -17.88 -12.21
C GLY A 35 -4.64 -16.81 -13.30
N LYS A 36 -5.87 -16.39 -13.62
CA LYS A 36 -6.12 -15.27 -14.54
C LYS A 36 -5.70 -13.91 -13.97
N LEU A 37 -5.90 -13.68 -12.67
CA LEU A 37 -5.44 -12.45 -12.01
C LEU A 37 -3.91 -12.43 -11.92
N LEU A 38 -3.28 -13.56 -11.59
CA LEU A 38 -1.82 -13.70 -11.66
C LEU A 38 -1.30 -13.46 -13.08
N GLY A 39 -1.97 -14.01 -14.10
CA GLY A 39 -1.65 -13.78 -15.50
C GLY A 39 -1.75 -12.31 -15.90
N GLN A 40 -2.77 -11.58 -15.42
CA GLN A 40 -2.89 -10.15 -15.63
C GLN A 40 -1.75 -9.37 -14.97
N PHE A 41 -1.44 -9.66 -13.71
CA PHE A 41 -0.33 -9.04 -12.99
C PHE A 41 1.01 -9.21 -13.74
N LEU A 42 1.32 -10.42 -14.20
CA LEU A 42 2.52 -10.69 -15.00
C LEU A 42 2.50 -9.97 -16.35
N SER A 43 1.31 -9.79 -16.94
CA SER A 43 1.17 -9.10 -18.21
C SER A 43 1.57 -7.63 -18.13
N TRP A 44 1.37 -6.97 -16.98
CA TRP A 44 1.74 -5.56 -16.77
C TRP A 44 3.23 -5.31 -16.94
N HIS A 45 4.06 -6.23 -16.46
CA HIS A 45 5.50 -6.18 -16.69
C HIS A 45 5.84 -6.39 -18.17
N SER A 46 5.29 -7.44 -18.80
CA SER A 46 5.61 -7.78 -20.20
C SER A 46 5.17 -6.73 -21.22
N ARG A 47 4.07 -6.02 -20.93
CA ARG A 47 3.48 -4.99 -21.79
C ARG A 47 3.92 -3.58 -21.42
N VAL A 48 4.64 -3.44 -20.30
CA VAL A 48 5.05 -2.16 -19.72
C VAL A 48 3.83 -1.24 -19.54
N GLY A 49 2.91 -1.62 -18.66
CA GLY A 49 1.79 -0.76 -18.29
C GLY A 49 0.72 -1.44 -17.44
N PHE A 50 -0.17 -0.64 -16.86
CA PHE A 50 -1.13 -1.09 -15.84
C PHE A 50 -2.54 -1.18 -16.45
N PHE A 51 -2.83 -2.28 -17.13
CA PHE A 51 -4.04 -2.43 -17.96
C PHE A 51 -5.08 -3.42 -17.40
N SER A 52 -6.35 -3.22 -17.75
CA SER A 52 -7.38 -4.25 -17.58
C SER A 52 -7.04 -5.52 -18.37
N LEU A 53 -7.64 -6.65 -17.96
CA LEU A 53 -7.39 -7.96 -18.60
C LEU A 53 -7.68 -7.95 -20.11
N ASP A 54 -8.71 -7.22 -20.53
CA ASP A 54 -9.09 -7.05 -21.94
C ASP A 54 -8.32 -5.92 -22.66
N GLY A 55 -7.44 -5.22 -21.95
CA GLY A 55 -6.62 -4.12 -22.46
C GLY A 55 -7.39 -2.84 -22.78
N ARG A 56 -8.67 -2.73 -22.42
CA ARG A 56 -9.50 -1.57 -22.76
C ARG A 56 -9.31 -0.39 -21.81
N VAL A 57 -8.87 -0.65 -20.58
CA VAL A 57 -8.66 0.37 -19.55
C VAL A 57 -7.17 0.40 -19.22
N ASP A 58 -6.59 1.58 -19.34
CA ASP A 58 -5.31 1.91 -18.72
C ASP A 58 -5.60 2.49 -17.33
N TYR A 59 -5.31 1.73 -16.29
CA TYR A 59 -5.56 2.14 -14.91
C TYR A 59 -4.67 3.31 -14.49
N LEU A 60 -3.44 3.41 -15.02
CA LEU A 60 -2.54 4.53 -14.71
C LEU A 60 -3.06 5.83 -15.32
N GLU A 61 -3.48 5.80 -16.59
CA GLU A 61 -4.11 6.98 -17.22
C GLU A 61 -5.45 7.34 -16.57
N SER A 62 -6.20 6.35 -16.09
CA SER A 62 -7.47 6.58 -15.39
C SER A 62 -7.30 7.34 -14.08
N LEU A 63 -6.11 7.36 -13.46
CA LEU A 63 -5.85 8.19 -12.27
C LEU A 63 -5.99 9.70 -12.53
N ALA A 64 -5.88 10.13 -13.79
CA ALA A 64 -6.11 11.52 -14.19
C ALA A 64 -7.58 11.97 -14.02
N THR A 65 -8.50 11.06 -13.72
CA THR A 65 -9.89 11.41 -13.38
C THR A 65 -10.18 11.35 -11.88
N VAL A 66 -9.19 11.01 -11.05
CA VAL A 66 -9.36 10.90 -9.60
C VAL A 66 -9.03 12.24 -8.95
N GLU A 67 -10.07 12.93 -8.47
CA GLU A 67 -9.97 14.29 -7.90
C GLU A 67 -10.07 14.33 -6.37
N ILE A 68 -10.42 13.21 -5.73
CA ILE A 68 -10.57 13.12 -4.27
C ILE A 68 -9.20 13.16 -3.56
N PRO A 69 -9.13 13.61 -2.29
CA PRO A 69 -7.88 13.61 -1.54
C PRO A 69 -7.21 12.23 -1.52
N CYS A 70 -5.92 12.18 -1.81
CA CYS A 70 -5.19 10.92 -1.98
C CYS A 70 -3.82 10.96 -1.29
N LEU A 71 -3.55 9.94 -0.48
CA LEU A 71 -2.21 9.67 0.05
C LEU A 71 -1.68 8.38 -0.58
N ILE A 72 -0.57 8.49 -1.29
CA ILE A 72 0.16 7.35 -1.82
C ILE A 72 1.31 7.02 -0.87
N ILE A 73 1.40 5.76 -0.47
CA ILE A 73 2.49 5.25 0.39
C ILE A 73 3.22 4.18 -0.39
N GLY A 74 4.55 4.28 -0.39
CA GLY A 74 5.44 3.27 -0.96
C GLY A 74 6.58 2.94 -0.01
N ALA A 75 7.31 1.90 -0.36
CA ALA A 75 8.46 1.41 0.38
C ALA A 75 9.70 1.48 -0.53
N ASP A 76 10.81 2.00 -0.02
CA ASP A 76 12.03 2.22 -0.79
C ASP A 76 12.66 0.89 -1.26
N SER A 77 12.56 -0.16 -0.43
CA SER A 77 13.01 -1.52 -0.76
C SER A 77 11.89 -2.42 -1.33
N ASP A 78 10.77 -1.84 -1.81
CA ASP A 78 9.66 -2.60 -2.40
C ASP A 78 10.06 -3.25 -3.74
N ARG A 79 10.00 -4.58 -3.83
CA ARG A 79 10.32 -5.34 -5.05
C ARG A 79 9.09 -5.74 -5.87
N LEU A 80 7.89 -5.50 -5.34
CA LEU A 80 6.62 -5.82 -6.00
C LEU A 80 6.02 -4.57 -6.65
N ALA A 81 6.06 -3.44 -5.94
CA ALA A 81 5.64 -2.13 -6.39
C ALA A 81 6.72 -1.08 -6.04
N PRO A 82 7.87 -1.12 -6.74
CA PRO A 82 8.99 -0.24 -6.43
C PRO A 82 8.60 1.24 -6.62
N PRO A 83 9.33 2.20 -6.00
CA PRO A 83 9.01 3.62 -6.10
C PRO A 83 8.82 4.12 -7.54
N GLU A 84 9.61 3.63 -8.49
CA GLU A 84 9.53 3.97 -9.92
C GLU A 84 8.19 3.54 -10.57
N SER A 85 7.47 2.62 -9.96
CA SER A 85 6.11 2.22 -10.37
C SER A 85 5.02 3.01 -9.64
N VAL A 86 5.31 3.52 -8.44
CA VAL A 86 4.36 4.20 -7.55
C VAL A 86 4.34 5.71 -7.79
N GLU A 87 5.50 6.33 -8.00
CA GLU A 87 5.63 7.76 -8.27
C GLU A 87 4.83 8.22 -9.51
N PRO A 88 4.81 7.49 -10.64
CA PRO A 88 3.96 7.86 -11.78
C PRO A 88 2.46 7.90 -11.43
N ALA A 89 2.00 7.04 -10.52
CA ALA A 89 0.62 7.07 -10.07
C ALA A 89 0.30 8.37 -9.32
N TYR A 90 1.22 8.85 -8.47
CA TYR A 90 1.09 10.13 -7.79
C TYR A 90 1.04 11.29 -8.79
N GLU A 91 1.92 11.29 -9.78
CA GLU A 91 1.97 12.33 -10.80
C GLU A 91 0.66 12.41 -11.59
N LYS A 92 0.10 11.24 -11.96
CA LYS A 92 -1.13 11.13 -12.75
C LYS A 92 -2.40 11.53 -12.02
N LEU A 93 -2.46 11.46 -10.69
CA LEU A 93 -3.64 11.90 -9.92
C LEU A 93 -4.03 13.36 -10.23
N ALA A 94 -5.30 13.61 -10.53
CA ALA A 94 -5.84 14.96 -10.69
C ALA A 94 -6.19 15.67 -9.37
N ALA A 95 -6.19 14.91 -8.27
CA ALA A 95 -6.43 15.41 -6.91
C ALA A 95 -5.55 16.61 -6.57
N GLN A 96 -6.18 17.70 -6.12
CA GLN A 96 -5.48 18.90 -5.65
C GLN A 96 -4.81 18.67 -4.30
N ASP A 97 -5.47 17.90 -3.44
CA ASP A 97 -4.92 17.46 -2.16
C ASP A 97 -4.35 16.04 -2.30
N LYS A 98 -3.12 15.97 -2.81
CA LYS A 98 -2.39 14.71 -2.94
C LYS A 98 -1.04 14.75 -2.27
N GLN A 99 -0.69 13.65 -1.61
CA GLN A 99 0.61 13.47 -0.97
C GLN A 99 1.19 12.11 -1.36
N ILE A 100 2.52 12.03 -1.44
CA ILE A 100 3.25 10.77 -1.58
C ILE A 100 4.27 10.65 -0.47
N ARG A 101 4.38 9.46 0.12
CA ARG A 101 5.40 9.13 1.12
C ARG A 101 6.03 7.79 0.80
N ILE A 102 7.30 7.81 0.40
CA ILE A 102 8.12 6.61 0.25
C ILE A 102 8.92 6.41 1.52
N LEU A 103 8.70 5.32 2.26
CA LEU A 103 9.40 5.02 3.52
C LEU A 103 10.64 4.17 3.29
N GLY A 104 11.72 4.48 4.01
CA GLY A 104 12.96 3.71 4.00
C GLY A 104 14.07 4.39 4.79
N SER A 105 15.01 3.59 5.31
CA SER A 105 16.09 4.10 6.16
C SER A 105 17.03 5.05 5.40
N GLU A 106 17.24 4.83 4.10
CA GLU A 106 17.99 5.76 3.23
C GLU A 106 17.27 7.12 3.05
N ARG A 107 15.98 7.19 3.39
CA ARG A 107 15.14 8.39 3.38
C ARG A 107 14.98 9.03 4.76
N GLY A 108 15.67 8.51 5.77
CA GLY A 108 15.69 9.03 7.13
C GLY A 108 14.63 8.47 8.07
N ASP A 109 13.92 7.41 7.66
CA ASP A 109 13.04 6.65 8.55
C ASP A 109 13.82 5.71 9.47
N ASP A 110 13.25 5.33 10.60
CA ASP A 110 13.89 4.37 11.52
C ASP A 110 13.84 2.94 10.94
N GLY A 111 12.78 2.61 10.19
CA GLY A 111 12.61 1.34 9.50
C GLY A 111 13.15 1.30 8.05
N ASP A 112 13.66 0.14 7.64
CA ASP A 112 13.89 -0.19 6.21
C ASP A 112 12.70 -1.01 5.68
N TYR A 113 11.93 -0.44 4.76
CA TYR A 113 10.62 -0.97 4.37
C TYR A 113 10.64 -1.62 2.98
N GLY A 114 10.14 -2.84 2.91
CA GLY A 114 9.61 -3.50 1.70
C GLY A 114 8.07 -3.53 1.69
N HIS A 115 7.50 -4.17 0.67
CA HIS A 115 6.06 -4.15 0.37
C HIS A 115 5.14 -4.41 1.58
N GLY A 116 5.36 -5.55 2.25
CA GLY A 116 4.58 -6.00 3.39
C GLY A 116 4.96 -5.31 4.69
N ASP A 117 6.14 -4.68 4.77
CA ASP A 117 6.60 -4.02 6.01
C ASP A 117 5.80 -2.76 6.30
N LEU A 118 5.26 -2.12 5.26
CA LEU A 118 4.37 -0.95 5.40
C LEU A 118 3.14 -1.24 6.28
N LEU A 119 2.69 -2.50 6.33
CA LEU A 119 1.51 -2.91 7.10
C LEU A 119 1.83 -3.90 8.23
N LEU A 120 2.78 -4.81 8.01
CA LEU A 120 3.08 -5.92 8.92
C LEU A 120 4.42 -5.76 9.65
N GLY A 121 5.21 -4.76 9.25
CA GLY A 121 6.52 -4.50 9.82
C GLY A 121 6.41 -4.06 11.27
N ARG A 122 7.40 -4.43 12.09
CA ARG A 122 7.46 -4.04 13.50
C ARG A 122 7.45 -2.53 13.71
N MET A 123 7.92 -1.74 12.74
CA MET A 123 7.95 -0.27 12.77
C MET A 123 6.67 0.37 12.22
N ALA A 124 5.79 -0.38 11.55
CA ALA A 124 4.57 0.17 10.96
C ALA A 124 3.65 0.83 12.00
N PRO A 125 3.43 0.26 13.21
CA PRO A 125 2.64 0.94 14.25
C PRO A 125 3.26 2.22 14.81
N GLN A 126 4.57 2.42 14.66
CA GLN A 126 5.29 3.56 15.21
C GLN A 126 5.45 4.68 14.19
N GLU A 127 5.64 4.35 12.91
CA GLU A 127 5.94 5.35 11.87
C GLU A 127 4.82 5.47 10.83
N VAL A 128 4.27 4.34 10.35
CA VAL A 128 3.29 4.34 9.24
C VAL A 128 1.88 4.67 9.74
N PHE A 129 1.43 3.98 10.78
CA PHE A 129 0.04 4.09 11.25
C PHE A 129 -0.28 5.46 11.86
N PRO A 130 0.60 6.08 12.68
CA PRO A 130 0.33 7.43 13.18
C PRO A 130 0.22 8.46 12.07
N MET A 131 1.08 8.36 11.05
CA MET A 131 1.01 9.23 9.86
C MET A 131 -0.29 9.04 9.07
N LEU A 132 -0.71 7.79 8.87
CA LEU A 132 -2.00 7.46 8.25
C LEU A 132 -3.18 8.04 9.02
N VAL A 133 -3.22 7.81 10.33
CA VAL A 133 -4.27 8.31 11.22
C VAL A 133 -4.34 9.83 11.15
N GLU A 134 -3.21 10.53 11.30
CA GLU A 134 -3.17 11.99 11.25
C GLU A 134 -3.60 12.53 9.88
N TRP A 135 -3.21 11.86 8.77
CA TRP A 135 -3.64 12.24 7.44
C TRP A 135 -5.16 12.08 7.25
N LEU A 136 -5.72 10.98 7.74
CA LEU A 136 -7.16 10.68 7.68
C LEU A 136 -7.96 11.62 8.58
N GLU A 137 -7.55 11.83 9.83
CA GLU A 137 -8.27 12.68 10.80
C GLU A 137 -8.40 14.13 10.31
N ARG A 138 -7.37 14.68 9.68
CA ARG A 138 -7.43 16.03 9.07
C ARG A 138 -8.45 16.18 7.95
N ARG A 139 -8.90 15.07 7.37
CA ARG A 139 -9.81 15.02 6.21
C ARG A 139 -11.12 14.30 6.50
N ALA A 140 -11.22 13.66 7.65
CA ALA A 140 -12.41 12.97 8.08
C ALA A 140 -13.52 14.01 8.33
N THR A 141 -14.73 13.69 7.89
CA THR A 141 -15.90 14.41 8.37
C THR A 141 -16.14 13.97 9.81
N PRO A 142 -16.18 14.90 10.79
CA PRO A 142 -16.45 14.53 12.18
C PRO A 142 -17.78 13.78 12.28
N PHE A 143 -17.76 12.67 13.01
CA PHE A 143 -18.99 11.96 13.34
C PHE A 143 -19.75 12.75 14.41
N SER A 144 -20.88 13.32 14.05
CA SER A 144 -21.80 13.94 15.00
C SER A 144 -22.84 12.90 15.42
N GLU A 145 -22.77 12.42 16.67
CA GLU A 145 -23.90 11.68 17.25
C GLU A 145 -25.09 12.64 17.37
N ASN A 146 -26.15 12.39 16.61
CA ASN A 146 -27.43 13.08 16.83
C ASN A 146 -27.86 12.79 18.27
N GLN A 147 -27.93 13.84 19.08
CA GLN A 147 -28.51 13.77 20.42
C GLN A 147 -29.95 13.29 20.28
N SER A 148 -30.22 12.09 20.77
CA SER A 148 -31.57 11.55 20.93
C SER A 148 -32.33 12.46 21.90
N GLY A 149 -33.11 13.38 21.32
CA GLY A 149 -34.14 14.10 22.05
C GLY A 149 -35.26 13.14 22.41
N ASP A 150 -35.14 12.54 23.60
CA ASP A 150 -36.30 12.10 24.37
C ASP A 150 -36.56 13.16 25.45
N GLU A 151 -37.25 14.23 25.06
CA GLU A 151 -38.09 14.98 25.99
C GLU A 151 -39.53 14.51 25.76
N ALA A 152 -40.07 13.76 26.71
CA ALA A 152 -41.49 13.48 26.89
C ALA A 152 -41.89 13.88 28.32
#